data_AF-X1B4X0-F1
#
_entry.id   AF-X1B4X0-F1
#
_cell.length_a   1.000
_cell.length_b   1.000
_cell.length_c   1.000
_cell.angle_alpha   90.00
_cell.angle_beta   90.00
_cell.angle_gamma   90.00
#
_symmetry.space_group_name_H-M   'P 1'
#
loop_
_entity.id
_entity.type
_entity.pdbx_description
1 polymer ?
#
loop_
_entity_poly.entity_id
_entity_poly.type
_entity_poly.pdbx_seq_one_letter_code
_entity_poly.pdbx_strand_id
1 'polypeptide(L)'
;GYGVMLTDLVEKYGFKVPQFNVDIQEKIAKLFYMRGTSPRNPLDFAAQFYDMKTLKKIFEIALSDNEIDAMIFDVPAFYFDPRYRFLKYINWEENLLDALNFSKEFHKPIFIIIQRVDFPELRSDIIKMLRGKKIPVFGQPKEFLPFLKELNKIFDI
;
A
#
# COMPACT_ATOMS: atom_id res chain seq x y z
N GLY A 1 -2.23 -8.64 10.87
CA GLY A 1 -1.15 -8.68 11.89
C GLY A 1 -0.27 -7.46 11.80
N TYR A 2 0.65 -7.41 10.83
CA TYR A 2 1.57 -6.27 10.65
C TYR A 2 0.86 -4.94 10.42
N GLY A 3 -0.22 -4.92 9.62
CA GLY A 3 -1.04 -3.72 9.40
C GLY A 3 -1.55 -3.09 10.70
N VAL A 4 -1.94 -3.88 11.70
CA VAL A 4 -2.39 -3.36 13.01
C VAL A 4 -1.23 -2.73 13.80
N MET A 5 -0.06 -3.39 13.81
CA MET A 5 1.13 -2.79 14.43
C MET A 5 1.52 -1.47 13.74
N LEU A 6 1.37 -1.40 12.42
CA LEU A 6 1.64 -0.19 11.66
C LEU A 6 0.65 0.93 12.00
N THR A 7 -0.64 0.63 12.17
CA THR A 7 -1.63 1.64 12.61
C THR A 7 -1.28 2.18 13.99
N ASP A 8 -0.99 1.31 14.96
CA ASP A 8 -0.61 1.71 16.31
C ASP A 8 0.64 2.62 16.30
N LEU A 9 1.60 2.29 15.43
CA LEU A 9 2.83 3.06 15.29
C LEU A 9 2.58 4.42 14.62
N VAL A 10 1.75 4.48 13.58
CA VAL A 10 1.35 5.73 12.92
C VAL A 10 0.65 6.66 13.92
N GLU A 11 -0.29 6.11 14.71
CA GLU A 11 -1.00 6.88 15.74
C GLU A 11 -0.06 7.38 16.85
N LYS A 12 0.90 6.55 17.28
CA LYS A 12 1.94 6.96 18.25
C LYS A 12 2.79 8.13 17.75
N TYR A 13 2.91 8.31 16.43
CA TYR A 13 3.62 9.46 15.84
C TYR A 13 2.75 10.72 15.68
N GLY A 14 1.47 10.66 16.10
CA GLY A 14 0.55 11.79 16.14
C GLY A 14 -0.38 11.90 14.94
N PHE A 15 -0.37 10.92 14.05
CA PHE A 15 -1.30 10.84 12.92
C PHE A 15 -2.59 10.12 13.32
N LYS A 16 -3.64 10.24 12.50
CA LYS A 16 -4.88 9.47 12.67
C LYS A 16 -4.96 8.39 11.61
N VAL A 17 -5.56 7.25 11.96
CA VAL A 17 -5.94 6.21 10.99
C VAL A 17 -7.46 6.11 10.98
N PRO A 18 -8.16 7.02 10.27
CA PRO A 18 -9.61 7.05 10.30
C PRO A 18 -10.20 5.83 9.58
N GLN A 19 -11.40 5.42 10.00
CA GLN A 19 -12.18 4.51 9.17
C GLN A 19 -12.64 5.22 7.91
N PHE A 20 -12.78 4.48 6.81
CA PHE A 20 -13.39 5.02 5.60
C PHE A 20 -14.82 5.48 5.89
N ASN A 21 -15.27 6.49 5.16
CA ASN A 21 -16.68 6.85 5.17
C ASN A 21 -17.55 5.68 4.66
N VAL A 22 -18.83 5.67 5.02
CA VAL A 22 -19.71 4.52 4.79
C VAL A 22 -19.80 4.16 3.29
N ASP A 23 -19.95 5.15 2.41
CA ASP A 23 -20.08 4.93 0.97
C ASP A 23 -18.81 4.35 0.34
N ILE A 24 -17.64 4.84 0.75
CA ILE A 24 -16.33 4.33 0.32
C ILE A 24 -16.13 2.92 0.87
N GLN A 25 -16.43 2.71 2.15
CA GLN A 25 -16.33 1.41 2.81
C GLN A 25 -17.17 0.35 2.10
N GLU A 26 -18.39 0.67 1.68
CA GLU A 26 -19.27 -0.22 0.93
C GLU A 26 -18.73 -0.54 -0.47
N LYS A 27 -18.21 0.46 -1.18
CA LYS A 27 -17.61 0.28 -2.51
C LYS A 27 -16.38 -0.62 -2.44
N ILE A 28 -15.52 -0.42 -1.45
CA ILE A 28 -14.34 -1.27 -1.22
C ILE A 28 -14.78 -2.69 -0.85
N ALA A 29 -15.74 -2.85 0.06
CA ALA A 29 -16.18 -4.18 0.53
C ALA A 29 -16.69 -5.07 -0.62
N LYS A 30 -17.35 -4.48 -1.64
CA LYS A 30 -17.82 -5.22 -2.83
C LYS A 30 -16.69 -5.77 -3.71
N LEU A 31 -15.47 -5.25 -3.57
CA LEU A 31 -14.29 -5.70 -4.31
C LEU A 31 -13.47 -6.75 -3.56
N PHE A 32 -13.72 -6.97 -2.27
CA PHE A 32 -13.08 -8.02 -1.48
C PHE A 32 -13.84 -9.34 -1.66
N TYR A 33 -13.19 -10.32 -2.27
CA TYR A 33 -13.82 -11.61 -2.61
C TYR A 33 -13.21 -12.81 -1.89
N MET A 34 -12.10 -12.62 -1.18
CA MET A 34 -11.47 -13.69 -0.44
C MET A 34 -11.88 -13.73 1.03
N ARG A 35 -11.78 -14.93 1.61
CA ARG A 35 -11.99 -15.13 3.05
C ARG A 35 -10.71 -14.83 3.81
N GLY A 36 -10.86 -14.28 5.02
CA GLY A 36 -9.72 -13.93 5.88
C GLY A 36 -9.06 -12.59 5.56
N THR A 37 -9.64 -11.80 4.64
CA THR A 37 -9.23 -10.43 4.32
C THR A 37 -10.11 -9.41 5.03
N SER A 38 -9.65 -8.16 5.14
CA SER A 38 -10.39 -7.05 5.74
C SER A 38 -10.56 -5.91 4.74
N PRO A 39 -11.80 -5.50 4.41
CA PRO A 39 -12.05 -4.32 3.59
C PRO A 39 -12.05 -3.01 4.39
N ARG A 40 -11.80 -3.03 5.71
CA ARG A 40 -11.75 -1.83 6.58
C ARG A 40 -10.37 -1.19 6.57
N ASN A 41 -10.20 -0.02 7.18
CA ASN A 41 -8.88 0.55 7.40
C ASN A 41 -8.27 -0.02 8.71
N PRO A 42 -7.14 -0.75 8.68
CA PRO A 42 -6.27 -1.04 7.53
C PRO A 42 -6.78 -2.18 6.63
N LEU A 43 -6.59 -1.99 5.32
CA LEU A 43 -6.97 -2.97 4.29
C LEU A 43 -6.04 -4.19 4.36
N ASP A 44 -6.62 -5.39 4.41
CA ASP A 44 -5.86 -6.64 4.43
C ASP A 44 -6.21 -7.47 3.20
N PHE A 45 -5.36 -7.40 2.17
CA PHE A 45 -5.60 -8.04 0.89
C PHE A 45 -5.28 -9.53 0.88
N ALA A 46 -4.41 -10.03 1.77
CA ALA A 46 -3.82 -11.36 1.66
C ALA A 46 -3.41 -11.70 0.19
N ALA A 47 -3.82 -12.86 -0.30
CA ALA A 47 -3.60 -13.29 -1.67
C ALA A 47 -4.30 -12.38 -2.73
N GLN A 48 -5.26 -11.51 -2.38
CA GLN A 48 -6.02 -10.69 -3.34
C GLN A 48 -5.10 -9.66 -3.97
N PHE A 49 -3.98 -9.39 -3.29
CA PHE A 49 -2.86 -8.64 -3.80
C PHE A 49 -2.50 -9.01 -5.25
N TYR A 50 -2.58 -10.28 -5.68
CA TYR A 50 -2.16 -10.61 -7.05
C TYR A 50 -3.12 -10.13 -8.15
N ASP A 51 -4.36 -9.76 -7.83
CA ASP A 51 -5.28 -9.14 -8.79
C ASP A 51 -5.02 -7.63 -8.89
N MET A 52 -4.08 -7.26 -9.75
CA MET A 52 -3.65 -5.87 -9.95
C MET A 52 -4.78 -4.92 -10.37
N LYS A 53 -5.78 -5.42 -11.12
CA LYS A 53 -6.91 -4.59 -11.56
C LYS A 53 -7.80 -4.24 -10.37
N THR A 54 -8.08 -5.24 -9.53
CA THR A 54 -8.85 -5.04 -8.30
C THR A 54 -8.08 -4.17 -7.31
N LEU A 55 -6.76 -4.40 -7.16
CA LEU A 55 -5.90 -3.59 -6.29
C LEU A 55 -5.92 -2.10 -6.69
N LYS A 56 -5.68 -1.79 -7.98
CA LYS A 56 -5.71 -0.40 -8.49
C LYS A 56 -7.06 0.25 -8.20
N LYS A 57 -8.16 -0.43 -8.52
CA LYS A 57 -9.51 0.10 -8.29
C LYS A 57 -9.82 0.35 -6.81
N ILE A 58 -9.36 -0.53 -5.91
CA ILE A 58 -9.51 -0.32 -4.46
C ILE A 58 -8.73 0.90 -4.02
N PHE A 59 -7.50 1.08 -4.51
CA PHE A 59 -6.72 2.27 -4.18
C PHE A 59 -7.34 3.58 -4.69
N GLU A 60 -7.89 3.59 -5.91
CA GLU A 60 -8.63 4.73 -6.46
C GLU A 60 -9.82 5.11 -5.58
N ILE A 61 -10.60 4.11 -5.13
CA ILE A 61 -11.75 4.33 -4.26
C ILE A 61 -11.29 4.83 -2.88
N ALA A 62 -10.28 4.19 -2.27
CA ALA A 62 -9.78 4.58 -0.95
C ALA A 62 -9.22 6.01 -0.94
N LEU A 63 -8.43 6.41 -1.95
CA LEU A 63 -7.88 7.76 -2.04
C LEU A 63 -8.92 8.82 -2.44
N SER A 64 -10.09 8.42 -2.94
CA SER A 64 -11.20 9.34 -3.17
C SER A 64 -11.93 9.75 -1.88
N ASP A 65 -11.65 9.10 -0.75
CA ASP A 65 -12.21 9.49 0.55
C ASP A 65 -11.57 10.79 1.04
N ASN A 66 -12.38 11.79 1.37
CA ASN A 66 -11.90 13.09 1.82
C ASN A 66 -11.28 13.04 3.23
N GLU A 67 -11.54 11.98 4.01
CA GLU A 67 -10.91 11.76 5.32
C GLU A 67 -9.51 11.12 5.23
N ILE A 68 -9.05 10.79 4.01
CA ILE A 68 -7.78 10.11 3.77
C ILE A 68 -6.84 11.07 3.06
N ASP A 69 -5.80 11.54 3.75
CA ASP A 69 -4.80 12.44 3.17
C ASP A 69 -3.65 11.70 2.49
N ALA A 70 -3.34 10.49 2.96
CA ALA A 70 -2.25 9.67 2.46
C ALA A 70 -2.54 8.18 2.61
N MET A 71 -1.85 7.36 1.82
CA MET A 71 -1.89 5.90 1.95
C MET A 71 -0.51 5.33 2.26
N ILE A 72 -0.45 4.38 3.20
CA ILE A 72 0.74 3.56 3.42
C ILE A 72 0.44 2.16 2.88
N PHE A 73 1.23 1.71 1.92
CA PHE A 73 1.12 0.39 1.34
C PHE A 73 2.29 -0.48 1.81
N ASP A 74 2.01 -1.42 2.71
CA ASP A 74 2.98 -2.37 3.24
C ASP A 74 2.82 -3.75 2.59
N VAL A 75 3.93 -4.31 2.13
CA VAL A 75 3.94 -5.60 1.44
C VAL A 75 5.24 -6.38 1.72
N PRO A 76 5.14 -7.64 2.19
CA PRO A 76 6.29 -8.55 2.27
C PRO A 76 6.93 -8.85 0.91
N ALA A 77 8.24 -9.13 0.88
CA ALA A 77 8.95 -9.34 -0.38
C ALA A 77 8.53 -10.63 -1.11
N PHE A 78 8.05 -11.66 -0.39
CA PHE A 78 7.60 -12.91 -0.98
C PHE A 78 6.43 -12.72 -1.95
N TYR A 79 5.60 -11.69 -1.76
CA TYR A 79 4.49 -11.41 -2.67
C TYR A 79 4.95 -11.03 -4.08
N PHE A 80 6.23 -10.69 -4.26
CA PHE A 80 6.81 -10.41 -5.57
C PHE A 80 7.39 -11.66 -6.23
N ASP A 81 7.54 -12.76 -5.49
CA ASP A 81 8.14 -13.99 -6.02
C ASP A 81 7.11 -14.73 -6.90
N PRO A 82 7.46 -15.05 -8.16
CA PRO A 82 6.56 -15.72 -9.09
C PRO A 82 6.07 -17.09 -8.60
N ARG A 83 6.79 -17.75 -7.68
CA ARG A 83 6.42 -19.07 -7.14
C ARG A 83 5.18 -19.03 -6.24
N TYR A 84 4.87 -17.88 -5.64
CA TYR A 84 3.70 -17.70 -4.77
C TYR A 84 2.50 -17.08 -5.49
N ARG A 85 2.63 -16.77 -6.79
CA ARG A 85 1.54 -16.24 -7.61
C ARG A 85 0.59 -17.37 -7.97
N PHE A 86 -0.64 -17.34 -7.44
CA PHE A 86 -1.68 -18.29 -7.85
C PHE A 86 -2.34 -17.92 -9.18
N LEU A 87 -2.15 -16.68 -9.66
CA LEU A 87 -2.58 -16.24 -11.00
C LEU A 87 -1.35 -15.99 -11.88
N LYS A 88 -1.32 -16.64 -13.06
CA LYS A 88 -0.33 -16.36 -14.09
C LYS A 88 -0.72 -15.07 -14.82
N TYR A 89 -0.37 -13.93 -14.23
CA TYR A 89 -0.48 -12.65 -14.92
C TYR A 89 0.71 -12.45 -15.86
N ILE A 90 0.40 -12.33 -17.14
CA ILE A 90 1.32 -11.73 -18.13
C ILE A 90 1.54 -10.28 -17.71
N ASN A 91 2.79 -9.81 -17.77
CA ASN A 91 3.19 -8.44 -17.44
C ASN A 91 2.85 -8.01 -16.00
N TRP A 92 2.93 -8.92 -15.04
CA TRP A 92 2.65 -8.61 -13.62
C TRP A 92 3.47 -7.41 -13.10
N GLU A 93 4.75 -7.32 -13.46
CA GLU A 93 5.62 -6.21 -13.06
C GLU A 93 5.15 -4.87 -13.61
N GLU A 94 4.75 -4.80 -14.89
CA GLU A 94 4.19 -3.59 -15.49
C GLU A 94 2.88 -3.20 -14.82
N ASN A 95 1.97 -4.17 -14.60
CA ASN A 95 0.69 -3.92 -13.94
C ASN A 95 0.85 -3.47 -12.48
N LEU A 96 1.83 -4.04 -11.77
CA LEU A 96 2.19 -3.60 -10.42
C LEU A 96 2.74 -2.19 -10.44
N LEU A 97 3.66 -1.89 -11.37
CA LEU A 97 4.18 -0.54 -11.53
C LEU A 97 3.06 0.45 -11.84
N ASP A 98 2.11 0.11 -12.71
CA ASP A 98 0.96 0.95 -13.00
C ASP A 98 0.05 1.13 -11.77
N ALA A 99 -0.19 0.05 -11.02
CA ALA A 99 -0.98 0.08 -9.79
C ALA A 99 -0.28 0.81 -8.63
N LEU A 100 1.03 1.01 -8.67
CA LEU A 100 1.79 1.77 -7.67
C LEU A 100 2.16 3.18 -8.13
N ASN A 101 2.24 3.40 -9.45
CA ASN A 101 2.51 4.70 -10.07
C ASN A 101 1.24 5.57 -10.20
N PHE A 102 0.06 5.02 -9.91
CA PHE A 102 -1.20 5.76 -9.88
C PHE A 102 -1.20 6.90 -8.83
N SER A 103 -0.23 6.93 -7.91
CA SER A 103 0.02 8.06 -7.02
C SER A 103 0.24 9.38 -7.76
N LYS A 104 0.57 9.36 -9.05
CA LYS A 104 0.71 10.57 -9.89
C LYS A 104 -0.62 11.09 -10.41
N GLU A 105 -1.63 10.22 -10.49
CA GLU A 105 -2.98 10.56 -10.95
C GLU A 105 -3.81 11.15 -9.80
N PHE A 106 -3.48 10.79 -8.55
CA PHE A 106 -4.10 11.33 -7.34
C PHE A 106 -3.19 12.36 -6.67
N HIS A 107 -3.78 13.45 -6.18
CA HIS A 107 -3.03 14.51 -5.47
C HIS A 107 -2.65 14.12 -4.02
N LYS A 108 -2.69 12.83 -3.68
CA LYS A 108 -2.46 12.30 -2.33
C LYS A 108 -1.25 11.37 -2.31
N PRO A 109 -0.29 11.54 -1.38
CA PRO A 109 0.92 10.74 -1.35
C PRO A 109 0.67 9.28 -0.99
N ILE A 110 1.49 8.40 -1.58
CA ILE A 110 1.50 6.96 -1.29
C ILE A 110 2.90 6.56 -0.85
N PHE A 111 2.99 5.96 0.33
CA PHE A 111 4.24 5.51 0.92
C PHE A 111 4.31 3.99 0.85
N ILE A 112 5.29 3.47 0.09
CA ILE A 112 5.44 2.02 -0.11
C ILE A 112 6.49 1.48 0.86
N ILE A 113 6.14 0.42 1.58
CA ILE A 113 7.04 -0.31 2.47
C ILE A 113 7.19 -1.73 1.93
N ILE A 114 8.43 -2.10 1.61
CA ILE A 114 8.77 -3.50 1.31
C ILE A 114 9.56 -4.07 2.48
N GLN A 115 8.90 -4.97 3.22
CA GLN A 115 9.42 -5.54 4.46
C GLN A 115 10.75 -6.27 4.22
N ARG A 116 11.61 -6.30 5.24
CA ARG A 116 12.98 -6.87 5.18
C ARG A 116 13.06 -8.35 5.56
N VAL A 117 11.94 -9.00 5.83
CA VAL A 117 11.91 -10.26 6.58
C VAL A 117 12.30 -11.46 5.71
N ASP A 118 12.22 -11.31 4.39
CA ASP A 118 12.25 -12.41 3.43
C ASP A 118 12.82 -11.96 2.06
N PHE A 119 13.41 -12.90 1.32
CA PHE A 119 13.91 -12.73 -0.06
C PHE A 119 14.75 -11.45 -0.30
N PRO A 120 15.94 -11.30 0.31
CA PRO A 120 16.71 -10.05 0.26
C PRO A 120 17.13 -9.63 -1.16
N GLU A 121 17.45 -10.59 -2.02
CA GLU A 121 17.81 -10.35 -3.43
C GLU A 121 16.62 -9.83 -4.23
N LEU A 122 15.50 -10.57 -4.21
CA LEU A 122 14.24 -10.16 -4.83
C LEU A 122 13.81 -8.78 -4.36
N ARG A 123 13.86 -8.55 -3.04
CA ARG A 123 13.56 -7.24 -2.45
C ARG A 123 14.45 -6.14 -3.01
N SER A 124 15.75 -6.38 -3.13
CA SER A 124 16.71 -5.43 -3.69
C SER A 124 16.33 -5.08 -5.14
N ASP A 125 15.96 -6.08 -5.94
CA ASP A 125 15.61 -5.90 -7.34
C ASP A 125 14.30 -5.13 -7.52
N ILE A 126 13.27 -5.44 -6.72
CA ILE A 126 12.02 -4.70 -6.72
C ILE A 126 12.23 -3.25 -6.27
N ILE A 127 13.05 -3.00 -5.24
CA ILE A 127 13.37 -1.64 -4.80
C ILE A 127 14.09 -0.86 -5.91
N LYS A 128 15.06 -1.48 -6.60
CA LYS A 128 15.75 -0.84 -7.74
C LYS A 128 14.77 -0.51 -8.86
N MET A 129 13.87 -1.44 -9.20
CA MET A 129 12.83 -1.25 -10.21
C MET A 129 11.92 -0.06 -9.87
N LEU A 130 11.36 -0.01 -8.66
CA LEU A 130 10.46 1.06 -8.21
C LEU A 130 11.17 2.42 -8.17
N ARG A 131 12.40 2.46 -7.64
CA ARG A 131 13.22 3.68 -7.61
C ARG A 131 13.58 4.17 -9.01
N GLY A 132 13.83 3.26 -9.96
CA GLY A 132 14.04 3.59 -11.37
C GLY A 132 12.85 4.32 -12.01
N LYS A 133 11.63 4.11 -11.47
CA LYS A 133 10.40 4.81 -11.86
C LYS A 133 10.08 6.05 -11.01
N LYS A 134 11.00 6.45 -10.11
CA LYS A 134 10.86 7.53 -9.13
C LYS A 134 9.71 7.31 -8.13
N ILE A 135 9.42 6.05 -7.81
CA ILE A 135 8.46 5.68 -6.77
C ILE A 135 9.24 5.53 -5.44
N PRO A 136 8.91 6.29 -4.39
CA PRO A 136 9.59 6.19 -3.10
C PRO A 136 9.24 4.88 -2.41
N VAL A 137 10.26 4.17 -1.92
CA VAL A 137 10.12 2.89 -1.21
C VAL A 137 11.01 2.87 0.02
N PHE A 138 10.42 2.43 1.12
CA PHE A 138 11.03 2.32 2.44
C PHE A 138 11.15 0.86 2.86
N GLY A 139 12.10 0.57 3.75
CA GLY A 139 12.30 -0.77 4.27
C GLY A 139 11.58 -1.08 5.57
N GLN A 140 11.17 -0.06 6.31
CA GLN A 140 10.48 -0.20 7.58
C GLN A 140 9.83 1.13 8.00
N PRO A 141 8.83 1.09 8.89
CA PRO A 141 8.12 2.28 9.30
C PRO A 141 8.98 3.40 9.90
N LYS A 142 10.02 3.02 10.66
CA LYS A 142 10.95 3.97 11.30
C LYS A 142 11.73 4.83 10.30
N GLU A 143 11.83 4.43 9.04
CA GLU A 143 12.50 5.21 7.99
C GLU A 143 11.61 6.32 7.43
N PHE A 144 10.29 6.11 7.40
CA PHE A 144 9.36 7.05 6.77
C PHE A 144 8.60 7.91 7.78
N LEU A 145 8.25 7.39 8.97
CA LEU A 145 7.42 8.12 9.93
C LEU A 145 8.05 9.43 10.43
N PRO A 146 9.36 9.50 10.75
CA PRO A 146 10.00 10.77 11.06
C PRO A 146 9.93 11.76 9.88
N PHE A 147 10.11 11.25 8.66
CA PHE A 147 10.02 12.07 7.45
C PHE A 147 8.60 12.59 7.21
N LEU A 148 7.58 11.74 7.41
CA LEU A 148 6.17 12.14 7.29
C LEU A 148 5.82 13.25 8.30
N LYS A 149 6.34 13.16 9.53
CA LYS A 149 6.15 14.20 10.55
C LYS A 149 6.74 15.54 10.14
N GLU A 150 7.92 15.54 9.49
CA GLU A 150 8.51 16.77 8.97
C GLU A 150 7.76 17.29 7.73
N LEU A 151 7.27 16.40 6.86
CA LEU A 151 6.43 16.78 5.72
C LEU A 151 5.12 17.44 6.17
N ASN A 152 4.45 16.90 7.20
CA ASN A 152 3.22 17.49 7.73
C ASN A 152 3.43 18.95 8.16
N LYS A 153 4.55 19.26 8.83
CA LYS A 153 4.86 20.65 9.22
C LYS A 153 4.96 21.62 8.03
N ILE A 154 5.28 21.12 6.84
CA ILE A 154 5.49 21.93 5.62
C ILE A 154 4.22 22.01 4.79
N PHE A 155 3.46 20.91 4.71
CA PHE A 155 2.39 20.72 3.74
C PHE A 155 0.99 20.54 4.36
N ASP A 156 0.88 20.52 5.69
CA ASP A 156 -0.38 20.35 6.45
C ASP A 156 -1.18 19.11 5.97
N ILE A 157 -0.47 17.98 5.87
CA ILE A 157 -0.96 16.65 5.45
C ILE A 157 -1.06 15.69 6.63
#